data_AF-A0A1F6G6R0-F1
#
_entry.id   AF-A0A1F6G6R0-F1
#
_cell.length_a   1.000
_cell.length_b   1.000
_cell.length_c   1.000
_cell.angle_alpha   90.00
_cell.angle_beta   90.00
_cell.angle_gamma   90.00
#
_symmetry.space_group_name_H-M   'P 1'
#
loop_
_entity.id
_entity.type
_entity.pdbx_description
1 polymer ?
#
loop_
_entity_poly.entity_id
_entity_poly.type
_entity_poly.pdbx_seq_one_letter_code
_entity_poly.pdbx_strand_id
1 'polypeptide(L)'
;MEQMPTTPSPQEGPSKNNEDFLKNLSNTLSQAYKNAEDMVKLYDSVRNFALGLEQKYPDVRSRRLFHLLIRSTPQSGINMNMEDYPGEDSIVRFIEGLQSAEV
;
A
#
# COMPACT_ATOMS: atom_id res chain seq x y z
N MET A 1 2.10 11.92 -46.70
CA MET A 1 2.28 10.84 -45.71
C MET A 1 3.39 11.29 -44.79
N GLU A 2 3.05 11.94 -43.68
CA GLU A 2 4.04 12.36 -42.69
C GLU A 2 3.67 11.70 -41.37
N GLN A 3 4.37 10.61 -41.07
CA GLN A 3 4.27 9.96 -39.77
C GLN A 3 5.16 10.76 -38.82
N MET A 4 4.52 11.44 -37.87
CA MET A 4 5.20 12.06 -36.73
C MET A 4 5.82 10.95 -35.86
N PRO A 5 7.07 11.08 -35.39
CA PRO A 5 7.62 10.15 -34.41
C PRO A 5 6.92 10.39 -33.07
N THR A 6 6.01 9.51 -32.70
CA THR A 6 5.45 9.44 -31.34
C THR A 6 6.58 9.22 -30.35
N THR A 7 6.64 10.11 -29.36
CA THR A 7 7.58 10.16 -28.24
C THR A 7 7.74 8.80 -27.56
N PRO A 8 8.95 8.37 -27.16
CA PRO A 8 9.07 7.30 -26.19
C PRO A 8 8.61 7.87 -24.85
N SER A 9 7.40 7.52 -24.41
CA SER A 9 7.11 7.59 -22.98
C SER A 9 8.01 6.54 -22.32
N PRO A 10 8.92 6.90 -21.39
CA PRO A 10 9.52 5.92 -20.52
C PRO A 10 8.40 5.35 -19.66
N GLN A 11 7.78 4.28 -20.14
CA GLN A 11 7.10 3.35 -19.26
C GLN A 11 8.21 2.70 -18.44
N GLU A 12 8.53 3.33 -17.31
CA GLU A 12 9.19 2.66 -16.19
C GLU A 12 8.32 1.45 -15.87
N GLY A 13 8.71 0.30 -16.43
CA GLY A 13 8.07 -0.97 -16.10
C GLY A 13 8.13 -1.18 -14.59
N PRO A 14 7.18 -1.92 -13.99
CA PRO A 14 7.20 -2.17 -12.56
C PRO A 14 8.52 -2.86 -12.20
N SER A 15 9.42 -2.09 -11.59
CA SER A 15 10.69 -2.54 -11.06
C SER A 15 10.43 -3.75 -10.18
N LYS A 16 11.09 -4.89 -10.44
CA LYS A 16 11.00 -6.12 -9.63
C LYS A 16 11.11 -5.85 -8.11
N ASN A 17 11.81 -4.78 -7.73
CA ASN A 17 11.91 -4.30 -6.35
C ASN A 17 10.55 -3.91 -5.72
N ASN A 18 9.62 -3.37 -6.48
CA ASN A 18 8.33 -2.90 -5.97
C ASN A 18 7.40 -4.07 -5.64
N GLU A 19 7.41 -5.13 -6.45
CA GLU A 19 6.60 -6.32 -6.15
C GLU A 19 7.14 -7.09 -4.94
N ASP A 20 8.46 -7.22 -4.83
CA ASP A 20 9.10 -7.83 -3.66
C ASP A 20 8.85 -7.02 -2.38
N PHE A 21 8.93 -5.69 -2.48
CA PHE A 21 8.60 -4.79 -1.39
C PHE A 21 7.15 -4.93 -0.92
N LEU A 22 6.18 -4.92 -1.85
CA LEU A 22 4.77 -5.14 -1.53
C LEU A 22 4.52 -6.52 -0.93
N LYS A 23 5.18 -7.56 -1.45
CA LYS A 23 5.12 -8.91 -0.86
C LYS A 23 5.67 -8.93 0.55
N ASN A 24 6.78 -8.24 0.81
CA ASN A 24 7.38 -8.15 2.13
C ASN A 24 6.42 -7.50 3.12
N LEU A 25 5.85 -6.32 2.78
CA LEU A 25 4.85 -5.64 3.61
C LEU A 25 3.60 -6.50 3.84
N SER A 26 3.11 -7.18 2.80
CA SER A 26 1.97 -8.08 2.93
C SER A 26 2.26 -9.25 3.87
N ASN A 27 3.49 -9.78 3.84
CA ASN A 27 3.92 -10.85 4.74
C ASN A 27 4.06 -10.32 6.18
N THR A 28 4.66 -9.16 6.36
CA THR A 28 4.78 -8.47 7.67
C THR A 28 3.41 -8.27 8.31
N LEU A 29 2.46 -7.71 7.57
CA LEU A 29 1.09 -7.52 8.02
C LEU A 29 0.42 -8.87 8.35
N SER A 30 0.60 -9.88 7.50
CA SER A 30 0.06 -11.22 7.74
C SER A 30 0.64 -11.89 9.00
N GLN A 31 1.93 -11.67 9.28
CA GLN A 31 2.57 -12.15 10.51
C GLN A 31 2.03 -11.41 11.74
N ALA A 32 1.87 -10.09 11.66
CA ALA A 32 1.26 -9.32 12.74
C ALA A 32 -0.14 -9.85 13.10
N TYR A 33 -0.99 -10.11 12.11
CA TYR A 33 -2.32 -10.70 12.35
C TYR A 33 -2.27 -12.13 12.90
N LYS A 34 -1.25 -12.93 12.58
CA LYS A 34 -1.10 -14.29 13.11
C LYS A 34 -0.58 -14.31 14.54
N ASN A 35 0.30 -13.38 14.89
CA ASN A 35 0.95 -13.32 16.20
C ASN A 35 0.22 -12.42 17.19
N ALA A 36 -0.75 -11.60 16.75
CA ALA A 36 -1.50 -10.72 17.63
C ALA A 36 -2.33 -11.52 18.64
N GLU A 37 -2.11 -11.22 19.93
CA GLU A 37 -2.89 -11.78 21.04
C GLU A 37 -4.36 -11.33 20.94
N ASP A 38 -4.60 -10.09 20.49
CA ASP A 38 -5.92 -9.50 20.28
C ASP A 38 -6.10 -9.04 18.82
N MET A 39 -6.61 -9.96 17.99
CA MET A 39 -6.89 -9.68 16.57
C MET A 39 -7.89 -8.54 16.37
N VAL A 40 -8.83 -8.32 17.31
CA VAL A 40 -9.84 -7.27 17.19
C VAL A 40 -9.20 -5.91 17.37
N LYS A 41 -8.34 -5.75 18.38
CA LYS A 41 -7.57 -4.50 18.56
C LYS A 41 -6.65 -4.22 17.39
N LEU A 42 -5.98 -5.23 16.86
CA LEU A 42 -5.12 -5.04 15.68
C LEU A 42 -5.94 -4.56 14.48
N TYR A 43 -7.08 -5.21 14.22
CA TYR A 43 -7.96 -4.81 13.13
C TYR A 43 -8.49 -3.39 13.32
N ASP A 44 -8.90 -3.01 14.53
CA ASP A 44 -9.38 -1.67 14.84
C ASP A 44 -8.26 -0.62 14.67
N SER A 45 -7.03 -0.93 15.09
CA SER A 45 -5.85 -0.08 14.91
C SER A 45 -5.56 0.17 13.42
N VAL A 46 -5.52 -0.91 12.62
CA VAL A 46 -5.33 -0.83 11.16
C VAL A 46 -6.45 0.01 10.51
N ARG A 47 -7.69 -0.21 10.93
CA ARG A 47 -8.86 0.54 10.44
C ARG A 47 -8.78 2.03 10.78
N ASN A 48 -8.48 2.39 12.02
CA ASN A 48 -8.36 3.78 12.45
C ASN A 48 -7.23 4.49 11.71
N PHE A 49 -6.10 3.81 11.52
CA PHE A 49 -4.98 4.33 10.74
C PHE A 49 -5.36 4.56 9.27
N ALA A 50 -6.06 3.60 8.65
CA ALA A 50 -6.57 3.74 7.29
C ALA A 50 -7.55 4.91 7.14
N LEU A 51 -8.50 5.06 8.08
CA LEU A 51 -9.43 6.20 8.09
C LEU A 51 -8.70 7.55 8.21
N GLY A 52 -7.63 7.62 9.00
CA GLY A 52 -6.79 8.80 9.12
C GLY A 52 -6.07 9.14 7.81
N LEU A 53 -5.59 8.12 7.09
CA LEU A 53 -4.99 8.30 5.77
C LEU A 53 -6.01 8.80 4.74
N GLU A 54 -7.23 8.26 4.74
CA GLU A 54 -8.30 8.70 3.83
C GLU A 54 -8.69 10.16 4.06
N GLN A 55 -8.74 10.61 5.32
CA GLN A 55 -9.02 12.01 5.65
C GLN A 55 -7.89 12.95 5.24
N LYS A 56 -6.63 12.49 5.36
CA LYS A 56 -5.45 13.31 5.05
C LYS A 56 -5.14 13.35 3.55
N TYR A 57 -5.41 12.26 2.84
CA TYR A 57 -5.06 12.06 1.44
C TYR A 57 -6.29 11.55 0.68
N PRO A 58 -7.09 12.43 0.03
CA PRO A 58 -8.33 12.04 -0.64
C PRO A 58 -8.11 11.01 -1.76
N ASP A 59 -6.95 11.03 -2.42
CA ASP A 59 -6.55 10.09 -3.48
C ASP A 59 -5.95 8.78 -2.97
N VAL A 60 -5.88 8.54 -1.66
CA VAL A 60 -5.22 7.35 -1.09
C VAL A 60 -5.90 6.04 -1.50
N ARG A 61 -7.21 6.08 -1.78
CA ARG A 61 -7.99 4.94 -2.30
C ARG A 61 -7.54 4.47 -3.67
N SER A 62 -6.80 5.29 -4.42
CA SER A 62 -6.23 4.90 -5.72
C SER A 62 -4.84 4.27 -5.57
N ARG A 63 -4.30 4.18 -4.34
CA ARG A 63 -2.93 3.70 -4.06
C ARG A 63 -2.93 2.22 -3.71
N ARG A 64 -2.04 1.44 -4.34
CA ARG A 64 -1.92 -0.01 -4.12
C ARG A 64 -1.56 -0.37 -2.67
N LEU A 65 -0.73 0.44 -2.02
CA LEU A 65 -0.33 0.25 -0.62
C LEU A 65 -1.49 0.43 0.36
N PHE A 66 -2.42 1.34 0.08
CA PHE A 66 -3.61 1.52 0.92
C PHE A 66 -4.47 0.26 0.91
N HIS A 67 -4.72 -0.30 -0.27
CA HIS A 67 -5.44 -1.56 -0.43
C HIS A 67 -4.75 -2.74 0.25
N LEU A 68 -3.41 -2.78 0.21
CA LEU A 68 -2.62 -3.76 0.96
C LEU A 68 -2.85 -3.65 2.47
N LEU A 69 -2.79 -2.43 3.01
CA LEU A 69 -3.00 -2.14 4.43
C LEU A 69 -4.39 -2.62 4.92
N ILE A 70 -5.45 -2.27 4.19
CA ILE A 70 -6.82 -2.67 4.56
C ILE A 70 -7.19 -4.10 4.10
N ARG A 71 -6.24 -4.82 3.48
CA ARG A 71 -6.44 -6.14 2.83
C ARG A 71 -7.62 -6.15 1.85
N SER A 72 -7.90 -5.03 1.21
CA SER A 72 -8.91 -4.91 0.17
C SER A 72 -8.30 -5.21 -1.19
N THR A 73 -9.07 -5.82 -2.07
CA THR A 73 -8.71 -5.84 -3.49
C THR A 73 -9.10 -4.50 -4.10
N PRO A 74 -8.21 -3.87 -4.87
CA PRO A 74 -8.57 -2.69 -5.66
C PRO A 74 -9.65 -3.09 -6.67
N GLN A 75 -10.64 -2.23 -6.90
CA GLN A 75 -11.66 -2.49 -7.93
C GLN A 75 -10.98 -2.67 -9.29
N SER A 76 -11.39 -3.72 -10.00
CA SER A 76 -10.85 -4.06 -11.33
C SER A 76 -11.06 -2.88 -12.27
N GLY A 77 -9.96 -2.34 -12.83
CA GLY A 77 -9.99 -1.17 -13.72
C GLY A 77 -9.50 0.15 -13.11
N ILE A 78 -9.18 0.19 -11.81
CA ILE A 78 -8.47 1.34 -11.23
C ILE A 78 -7.00 1.26 -11.65
N ASN A 79 -6.52 2.28 -12.35
CA ASN A 79 -5.10 2.44 -12.62
C ASN A 79 -4.41 2.79 -11.30
N MET A 80 -3.85 1.79 -10.64
CA MET A 80 -3.17 1.97 -9.36
C MET A 80 -1.88 2.74 -9.60
N ASN A 81 -1.90 4.04 -9.30
CA ASN A 81 -0.68 4.84 -9.37
C ASN A 81 0.28 4.39 -8.27
N MET A 82 1.43 3.89 -8.71
CA MET A 82 2.60 3.62 -7.87
C MET A 82 3.40 4.90 -7.58
N GLU A 83 2.90 6.07 -7.97
CA GLU A 83 3.60 7.32 -7.67
C GLU A 83 3.78 7.44 -6.16
N ASP A 84 5.01 7.82 -5.79
CA ASP A 84 5.44 8.15 -4.45
C ASP A 84 4.45 9.19 -3.88
N TYR A 85 3.75 8.81 -2.81
CA TYR A 85 2.83 9.71 -2.15
C TYR A 85 3.27 9.85 -0.69
N PRO A 86 3.09 11.04 -0.08
CA PRO A 86 3.67 11.35 1.23
C PRO A 86 3.15 10.49 2.39
N GLY A 87 2.15 9.64 2.18
CA GLY A 87 1.66 8.67 3.17
C GLY A 87 2.28 7.27 3.03
N GLU A 88 3.08 6.99 1.99
CA GLU A 88 3.73 5.69 1.77
C GLU A 88 4.62 5.31 2.97
N ASP A 89 5.56 6.18 3.36
CA ASP A 89 6.44 5.97 4.52
C ASP A 89 5.63 5.73 5.80
N SER A 90 4.50 6.42 5.96
CA SER A 90 3.64 6.23 7.13
C SER A 90 3.01 4.85 7.16
N ILE A 91 2.56 4.30 6.02
CA ILE A 91 2.05 2.93 5.94
C ILE A 91 3.15 1.92 6.26
N VAL A 92 4.34 2.10 5.68
CA VAL A 92 5.48 1.21 5.88
C VAL A 92 5.85 1.14 7.36
N ARG A 93 6.09 2.30 7.98
CA ARG A 93 6.46 2.38 9.39
C ARG A 93 5.37 1.86 10.32
N PHE A 94 4.10 2.06 9.96
CA PHE A 94 2.99 1.48 10.72
C PHE A 94 3.05 -0.05 10.67
N ILE A 95 3.13 -0.66 9.47
CA ILE A 95 3.17 -2.11 9.29
C ILE A 95 4.39 -2.74 9.97
N GLU A 96 5.57 -2.12 9.86
CA GLU A 96 6.78 -2.57 10.56
C GLU A 96 6.64 -2.45 12.09
N GLY A 97 6.01 -1.38 12.56
CA GLY A 97 5.69 -1.19 13.98
C GLY A 97 4.80 -2.28 14.56
N LEU A 98 3.90 -2.87 13.76
CA LEU A 98 3.04 -3.98 14.19
C LEU A 98 3.80 -5.26 14.53
N GLN A 99 5.04 -5.43 14.03
CA GLN A 99 5.89 -6.57 14.40
C GLN A 99 6.75 -6.30 15.63
N SER A 100 7.12 -5.04 15.86
CA SER A 100 7.99 -4.66 16.98
C SER A 100 7.22 -4.30 18.25
N ALA A 101 5.91 -4.04 18.13
CA ALA A 101 5.04 -4.00 19.27
C ALA A 101 4.85 -5.43 19.78
N GLU A 102 5.55 -5.80 20.86
CA GLU A 102 5.03 -6.79 21.81
C GLU A 102 3.61 -6.34 22.18
N VAL A 103 2.60 -6.94 21.56
CA VAL A 103 1.18 -6.79 21.89
C VAL A 103 0.69 -8.07 22.55
#